data_AF-A0A5N6XGR2-F1
#
_entry.id   AF-A0A5N6XGR2-F1
#
_cell.length_a   1.000
_cell.length_b   1.000
_cell.length_c   1.000
_cell.angle_alpha   90.00
_cell.angle_beta   90.00
_cell.angle_gamma   90.00
#
_symmetry.space_group_name_H-M   'P 1'
#
loop_
_entity.id
_entity.type
_entity.pdbx_description
1 polymer ?
#
loop_
_entity_poly.entity_id
_entity_poly.type
_entity_poly.pdbx_seq_one_letter_code
_entity_poly.pdbx_strand_id
1 'polypeptide(L)'
;MSSRKPPKYISCTRCQSKKTRCNRVQPRCDKCEAINAECIYVPRKARAKKQSNPSEKDLLLDILRRLERLEDHCKINPDSEGHGVASSSISVSSDFTRSRPASIDLLHSSQPRTPNTQSVVHSMLNGIKDDRARSLLSSNVFCHLRNVESRLFENETCVKAVEAAMAEVERLESAREVNVLDPPAITKEMAKRWFEGFRVPLEKSFVMSIPDLLEIPHVHLDSTSQIIYYNVLLQGIMLDSEYLPGRGKIIQYLYQSSMTLLDDWLCHIENTLPDMFAAFLMISMTLEGCNSEMAWKIFGYACNIARALGFFSVDEPSDGQNSQSGHHSNSESEVDKNRKRFEFWHLLRMDCLFRLSFGKPALIPGGSWTVNFPDPTITGIDDASTRFIQIHFLASMRLTLTLLKYLDLVGVEMHQDTDVYDQALDGLIAEVQTIMSDWNASLMTSVLHAYWGISLILMHQFIPFFILCAEIIGSHRYNELEDDFVLVSWLNDFVDKAAEERPELRPIAAIAKAMTIACQQVQFPAS
;
A
#
# COMPACT_ATOMS: atom_id res chain seq x y z
N MET A 1 8.45 27.31 -45.36
CA MET A 1 8.13 28.70 -44.98
C MET A 1 8.73 28.99 -43.61
N SER A 2 9.68 29.92 -43.52
CA SER A 2 10.49 30.16 -42.30
C SER A 2 9.64 30.79 -41.19
N SER A 3 9.56 30.12 -40.04
CA SER A 3 8.95 30.61 -38.81
C SER A 3 9.71 31.85 -38.30
N ARG A 4 9.16 33.04 -38.55
CA ARG A 4 9.76 34.31 -38.10
C ARG A 4 9.86 34.35 -36.58
N LYS A 5 11.10 34.40 -36.06
CA LYS A 5 11.39 34.68 -34.65
C LYS A 5 10.63 35.94 -34.21
N PRO A 6 9.99 35.94 -33.04
CA PRO A 6 9.30 37.13 -32.55
C PRO A 6 10.29 38.30 -32.40
N PRO A 7 9.89 39.53 -32.73
CA PRO A 7 10.78 40.70 -32.66
C PRO A 7 11.26 40.91 -31.22
N LYS A 8 12.57 41.14 -31.05
CA LYS A 8 13.25 41.34 -29.75
C LYS A 8 12.68 42.52 -28.94
N TYR A 9 12.08 43.51 -29.62
CA TYR A 9 11.57 44.73 -29.01
C TYR A 9 10.08 44.92 -29.30
N ILE A 10 9.37 45.51 -28.34
CA ILE A 10 8.00 45.99 -28.55
C ILE A 10 8.00 47.29 -29.36
N SER A 11 6.81 47.81 -29.70
CA SER A 11 6.68 49.16 -30.27
C SER A 11 7.35 50.20 -29.36
N CYS A 12 7.99 51.23 -29.93
CA CYS A 12 8.68 52.25 -29.13
C CYS A 12 7.73 52.98 -28.17
N THR A 13 8.26 53.53 -27.07
CA THR A 13 7.49 54.11 -25.96
C THR A 13 6.52 55.20 -26.43
N ARG A 14 6.95 56.06 -27.37
CA ARG A 14 6.11 57.12 -27.95
C ARG A 14 4.97 56.57 -28.80
N CYS A 15 5.23 55.58 -29.65
CA CYS A 15 4.16 54.97 -30.45
C CYS A 15 3.17 54.20 -29.57
N GLN A 16 3.65 53.59 -28.48
CA GLN A 16 2.82 52.91 -27.49
C GLN A 16 1.92 53.89 -26.73
N SER A 17 2.46 55.02 -26.25
CA SER A 17 1.68 56.03 -25.53
C SER A 17 0.62 56.70 -26.42
N LYS A 18 0.96 56.95 -27.69
CA LYS A 18 0.03 57.48 -28.69
C LYS A 18 -0.88 56.42 -29.32
N LYS A 19 -0.73 55.13 -28.95
CA LYS A 19 -1.46 53.98 -29.52
C LYS A 19 -1.44 53.93 -31.06
N THR A 20 -0.32 54.35 -31.68
CA THR A 20 -0.16 54.32 -33.14
C THR A 20 0.73 53.16 -33.58
N ARG A 21 0.53 52.66 -34.81
CA ARG A 21 1.34 51.57 -35.37
C ARG A 21 2.80 52.00 -35.53
N CYS A 22 3.72 51.23 -34.94
CA CYS A 22 5.17 51.37 -35.04
C CYS A 22 5.74 50.31 -36.00
N ASN A 23 6.60 50.71 -36.95
CA ASN A 23 7.25 49.78 -37.88
C ASN A 23 8.46 49.05 -37.27
N ARG A 24 8.94 49.50 -36.11
CA ARG A 24 10.03 48.88 -35.31
C ARG A 24 11.39 48.83 -36.01
N VAL A 25 11.63 49.72 -36.99
CA VAL A 25 12.95 49.91 -37.60
C VAL A 25 13.90 50.57 -36.58
N GLN A 26 15.15 50.10 -36.53
CA GLN A 26 16.20 50.68 -35.69
C GLN A 26 17.10 51.59 -36.54
N PRO A 27 17.59 52.73 -36.00
CA PRO A 27 17.48 53.16 -34.60
C PRO A 27 16.17 53.90 -34.26
N ARG A 28 15.45 54.45 -35.24
CA ARG A 28 14.18 55.18 -35.05
C ARG A 28 13.11 54.64 -36.00
N CYS A 29 11.85 54.62 -35.54
CA CYS A 29 10.73 54.33 -36.44
C CYS A 29 10.37 55.54 -37.29
N ASP A 30 9.85 55.33 -38.50
CA ASP A 30 9.54 56.39 -39.48
C ASP A 30 8.66 57.51 -38.87
N LYS A 31 7.73 57.14 -37.97
CA LYS A 31 6.83 58.10 -37.29
C LYS A 31 7.50 58.95 -36.21
N CYS A 32 8.58 58.47 -35.61
CA CYS A 32 9.37 59.27 -34.69
C CYS A 32 10.43 60.08 -35.43
N GLU A 33 10.93 59.56 -36.55
CA GLU A 33 11.86 60.26 -37.42
C GLU A 33 11.22 61.46 -38.12
N ALA A 34 10.04 61.28 -38.72
CA ALA A 34 9.33 62.32 -39.48
C ALA A 34 8.96 63.57 -38.65
N ILE A 35 8.90 63.46 -37.33
CA ILE A 35 8.59 64.60 -36.45
C ILE A 35 9.74 64.94 -35.49
N ASN A 36 10.92 64.39 -35.77
CA ASN A 36 12.12 64.49 -34.96
C ASN A 36 11.92 64.27 -33.45
N ALA A 37 11.11 63.29 -33.06
CA ALA A 37 10.84 62.95 -31.67
C ALA A 37 11.69 61.78 -31.16
N GLU A 38 11.97 61.75 -29.87
CA GLU A 38 12.73 60.70 -29.22
C GLU A 38 12.05 59.31 -29.38
N CYS A 39 12.82 58.29 -29.76
CA CYS A 39 12.33 56.96 -30.10
C CYS A 39 13.04 55.87 -29.31
N ILE A 40 12.56 55.60 -28.10
CA ILE A 40 13.15 54.61 -27.20
C ILE A 40 12.41 53.26 -27.36
N TYR A 41 13.17 52.19 -27.61
CA TYR A 41 12.64 50.82 -27.61
C TYR A 41 12.92 50.15 -26.26
N VAL A 42 11.88 49.63 -25.63
CA VAL A 42 12.00 48.87 -24.37
C VAL A 42 12.04 47.38 -24.70
N PRO A 43 12.94 46.57 -24.08
CA PRO A 43 12.93 45.13 -24.22
C PRO A 43 11.58 44.53 -23.76
N ARG A 44 11.12 43.50 -24.45
CA ARG A 44 9.92 42.78 -24.03
C ARG A 44 10.21 42.03 -22.72
N LYS A 45 9.52 42.37 -21.62
CA LYS A 45 9.54 41.55 -20.39
C LYS A 45 9.11 40.12 -20.74
N ALA A 46 9.91 39.12 -20.32
CA ALA A 46 9.54 37.73 -20.48
C ALA A 46 8.21 37.49 -19.75
N ARG A 47 7.23 36.90 -20.45
CA ARG A 47 5.96 36.52 -19.83
C ARG A 47 6.30 35.44 -18.80
N ALA A 48 5.98 35.66 -17.53
CA ALA A 48 6.06 34.61 -16.52
C ALA A 48 5.31 33.39 -17.05
N LYS A 49 5.98 32.25 -17.16
CA LYS A 49 5.34 30.99 -17.55
C LYS A 49 4.21 30.76 -16.56
N LYS A 50 2.99 30.69 -17.07
CA LYS A 50 1.86 30.07 -16.35
C LYS A 50 2.38 28.71 -15.87
N GLN A 51 2.47 28.49 -14.56
CA GLN A 51 2.88 27.20 -14.01
C GLN A 51 1.92 26.17 -14.60
N SER A 52 2.45 25.39 -15.55
CA SER A 52 1.86 24.11 -15.91
C SER A 52 1.89 23.29 -14.64
N ASN A 53 0.81 22.58 -14.32
CA ASN A 53 0.84 21.55 -13.29
C ASN A 53 2.15 20.76 -13.43
N PRO A 54 2.88 20.49 -12.33
CA PRO A 54 4.05 19.64 -12.37
C PRO A 54 3.69 18.35 -13.10
N SER A 55 4.53 17.92 -14.03
CA SER A 55 4.40 16.56 -14.55
C SER A 55 4.48 15.61 -13.35
N GLU A 56 3.70 14.53 -13.34
CA GLU A 56 3.77 13.50 -12.29
C GLU A 56 5.20 12.98 -12.07
N LYS A 57 6.01 12.99 -13.13
CA LYS A 57 7.46 12.74 -13.11
C LYS A 57 8.25 13.79 -12.32
N ASP A 58 7.88 15.06 -12.40
CA ASP A 58 8.52 16.14 -11.63
C ASP A 58 8.19 16.00 -10.14
N LEU A 59 6.96 15.57 -9.82
CA LEU A 59 6.53 15.26 -8.45
C LEU A 59 7.32 14.07 -7.89
N LEU A 60 7.45 12.97 -8.64
CA LEU A 60 8.23 11.79 -8.22
C LEU A 60 9.72 12.13 -8.01
N LEU A 61 10.32 12.95 -8.88
CA LEU A 61 11.72 13.38 -8.72
C LEU A 61 11.92 14.32 -7.53
N ASP A 62 10.92 15.13 -7.17
CA ASP A 62 10.96 15.97 -5.97
C ASP A 62 10.82 15.11 -4.71
N ILE A 63 9.91 14.15 -4.73
CA ILE A 63 9.70 13.10 -3.72
C ILE A 63 11.02 12.36 -3.45
N LEU A 64 11.69 11.84 -4.48
CA LEU A 64 12.98 11.15 -4.35
C LEU A 64 14.07 12.05 -3.73
N ARG A 65 14.21 13.30 -4.20
CA ARG A 65 15.16 14.28 -3.64
C ARG A 65 14.86 14.67 -2.19
N ARG A 66 13.62 14.48 -1.74
CA ARG A 66 13.23 14.72 -0.35
C ARG A 66 13.53 13.52 0.52
N LEU A 67 13.30 12.31 0.01
CA LEU A 67 13.64 11.07 0.70
C LEU A 67 15.15 10.97 0.98
N GLU A 68 15.97 11.29 -0.02
CA GLU A 68 17.44 11.34 0.10
C GLU A 68 17.90 12.29 1.22
N ARG A 69 17.29 13.49 1.30
CA ARG A 69 17.59 14.45 2.38
C ARG A 69 17.16 13.96 3.77
N LEU A 70 16.09 13.18 3.86
CA LEU A 70 15.62 12.60 5.12
C LEU A 70 16.54 11.45 5.58
N GLU A 71 17.09 10.69 4.64
CA GLU A 71 18.03 9.61 4.93
C GLU A 71 19.37 10.15 5.42
N ASP A 72 19.87 11.21 4.80
CA ASP A 72 21.03 11.96 5.27
C ASP A 72 20.82 12.50 6.69
N HIS A 73 19.60 12.97 6.99
CA HIS A 73 19.22 13.44 8.33
C HIS A 73 19.22 12.31 9.37
N CYS A 74 18.77 11.11 8.99
CA CYS A 74 18.72 9.93 9.86
C CYS A 74 20.07 9.19 9.99
N LYS A 75 21.15 9.64 9.31
CA LYS A 75 22.49 9.04 9.30
C LYS A 75 22.45 7.51 9.14
N ILE A 76 21.79 7.03 8.10
CA ILE A 76 21.83 5.62 7.70
C ILE A 76 23.17 5.36 6.97
N ASN A 77 24.27 5.53 7.70
CA ASN A 77 25.62 5.15 7.25
C ASN A 77 26.51 4.99 8.48
N PRO A 78 26.78 3.76 8.96
CA PRO A 78 27.90 3.52 9.85
C PRO A 78 29.16 3.35 8.98
N ASP A 79 30.05 4.32 9.09
CA ASP A 79 31.50 4.21 8.86
C ASP A 79 31.98 3.20 7.80
N SER A 80 32.24 3.72 6.59
CA SER A 80 33.46 3.31 5.88
C SER A 80 34.05 4.52 5.16
N GLU A 81 35.09 5.09 5.77
CA GLU A 81 36.03 5.94 5.06
C GLU A 81 36.67 5.13 3.92
N GLY A 82 36.45 5.55 2.67
CA GLY A 82 37.12 4.93 1.53
C GLY A 82 36.59 5.36 0.15
N HIS A 83 36.94 6.56 -0.29
CA HIS A 83 37.09 7.00 -1.69
C HIS A 83 36.19 6.41 -2.79
N GLY A 84 35.38 7.26 -3.43
CA GLY A 84 35.03 7.10 -4.85
C GLY A 84 33.67 7.66 -5.24
N VAL A 85 33.67 8.80 -5.93
CA VAL A 85 32.49 9.47 -6.50
C VAL A 85 31.77 8.55 -7.50
N ALA A 86 30.48 8.28 -7.28
CA ALA A 86 29.55 7.88 -8.33
C ALA A 86 28.18 8.52 -8.05
N SER A 87 27.89 9.63 -8.74
CA SER A 87 26.57 10.25 -8.78
C SER A 87 25.59 9.36 -9.55
N SER A 88 24.67 8.70 -8.87
CA SER A 88 23.56 7.96 -9.49
C SER A 88 22.48 8.94 -9.98
N SER A 89 22.70 9.49 -11.18
CA SER A 89 21.71 10.33 -11.86
C SER A 89 20.70 9.45 -12.60
N ILE A 90 19.45 9.43 -12.12
CA ILE A 90 18.31 8.76 -12.75
C ILE A 90 17.89 9.57 -14.00
N SER A 91 18.03 8.98 -15.18
CA SER A 91 17.56 9.54 -16.46
C SER A 91 16.31 8.81 -16.94
N VAL A 92 15.32 9.55 -17.44
CA VAL A 92 14.07 8.96 -17.97
C VAL A 92 13.67 9.70 -19.25
N SER A 93 13.47 8.96 -20.35
CA SER A 93 12.85 9.40 -21.61
C SER A 93 11.31 9.35 -21.52
N SER A 94 10.59 10.10 -22.37
CA SER A 94 9.15 10.33 -22.25
C SER A 94 8.36 9.84 -23.46
N ASP A 95 7.29 9.08 -23.23
CA ASP A 95 6.03 9.11 -23.99
C ASP A 95 4.90 8.53 -23.11
N PHE A 96 3.84 9.31 -22.87
CA PHE A 96 2.70 8.92 -22.02
C PHE A 96 1.39 8.94 -22.81
N THR A 97 0.64 7.83 -22.76
CA THR A 97 -0.78 7.75 -23.12
C THR A 97 -1.64 7.51 -21.88
N ARG A 98 -2.85 8.07 -21.90
CA ARG A 98 -3.75 8.28 -20.76
C ARG A 98 -4.66 7.07 -20.56
N SER A 99 -4.43 6.28 -19.51
CA SER A 99 -5.36 5.22 -19.08
C SER A 99 -6.58 5.80 -18.34
N ARG A 100 -7.75 5.18 -18.55
CA ARG A 100 -9.06 5.63 -18.04
C ARG A 100 -9.30 5.11 -16.61
N PRO A 101 -9.84 5.93 -15.69
CA PRO A 101 -10.15 5.51 -14.33
C PRO A 101 -11.41 4.64 -14.26
N ALA A 102 -11.42 3.68 -13.33
CA ALA A 102 -12.64 3.03 -12.88
C ALA A 102 -13.45 4.03 -12.03
N SER A 103 -14.73 4.25 -12.36
CA SER A 103 -15.60 5.16 -11.61
C SER A 103 -16.12 4.46 -10.35
N ILE A 104 -15.95 5.12 -9.20
CA ILE A 104 -16.31 4.64 -7.85
C ILE A 104 -17.83 4.37 -7.71
N ASP A 105 -18.67 4.97 -8.58
CA ASP A 105 -20.12 4.77 -8.60
C ASP A 105 -20.56 3.30 -8.80
N LEU A 106 -19.68 2.43 -9.30
CA LEU A 106 -19.94 0.99 -9.43
C LEU A 106 -19.96 0.23 -8.09
N LEU A 107 -19.39 0.78 -7.01
CA LEU A 107 -19.33 0.12 -5.69
C LEU A 107 -20.64 0.23 -4.88
N HIS A 108 -21.55 1.13 -5.26
CA HIS A 108 -22.83 1.34 -4.56
C HIS A 108 -23.99 0.44 -5.05
N SER A 109 -23.82 -0.28 -6.17
CA SER A 109 -24.93 -1.04 -6.80
C SER A 109 -25.11 -2.48 -6.30
N SER A 110 -24.23 -2.99 -5.43
CA SER A 110 -24.32 -4.35 -4.88
C SER A 110 -24.52 -4.27 -3.36
N GLN A 111 -25.64 -4.82 -2.87
CA GLN A 111 -25.89 -4.97 -1.43
C GLN A 111 -24.67 -5.56 -0.71
N PRO A 112 -24.34 -5.10 0.51
CA PRO A 112 -23.27 -5.67 1.30
C PRO A 112 -23.71 -7.07 1.74
N ARG A 113 -23.27 -8.07 0.99
CA ARG A 113 -23.18 -9.44 1.48
C ARG A 113 -21.72 -9.80 1.46
N THR A 114 -21.17 -10.11 2.63
CA THR A 114 -19.98 -10.94 2.74
C THR A 114 -20.11 -12.12 1.76
N PRO A 115 -19.23 -12.23 0.74
CA PRO A 115 -19.21 -13.43 -0.08
C PRO A 115 -18.91 -14.59 0.86
N ASN A 116 -19.81 -15.57 0.92
CA ASN A 116 -19.57 -16.78 1.70
C ASN A 116 -18.29 -17.42 1.15
N THR A 117 -17.29 -17.70 2.00
CA THR A 117 -16.04 -18.35 1.60
C THR A 117 -16.34 -19.65 0.84
N GLN A 118 -17.42 -20.33 1.23
CA GLN A 118 -18.00 -21.49 0.56
C GLN A 118 -18.38 -21.23 -0.91
N SER A 119 -18.88 -20.05 -1.28
CA SER A 119 -19.22 -19.69 -2.67
C SER A 119 -17.98 -19.41 -3.51
N VAL A 120 -16.91 -18.94 -2.88
CA VAL A 120 -15.63 -18.64 -3.54
C VAL A 120 -14.89 -19.96 -3.77
N VAL A 121 -14.76 -20.81 -2.75
CA VAL A 121 -14.12 -22.13 -2.82
C VAL A 121 -14.89 -23.11 -3.71
N HIS A 122 -16.22 -23.20 -3.61
CA HIS A 122 -17.05 -24.08 -4.44
C HIS A 122 -17.11 -23.64 -5.92
N SER A 123 -16.95 -22.33 -6.19
CA SER A 123 -16.78 -21.82 -7.56
C SER A 123 -15.36 -22.05 -8.10
N MET A 124 -14.36 -22.20 -7.22
CA MET A 124 -12.97 -22.49 -7.57
C MET A 124 -12.72 -23.99 -7.80
N LEU A 125 -13.35 -24.88 -7.03
CA LEU A 125 -13.11 -26.34 -7.06
C LEU A 125 -13.67 -27.02 -8.32
N ASN A 126 -14.75 -26.51 -8.87
CA ASN A 126 -15.28 -26.94 -10.18
C ASN A 126 -14.45 -26.39 -11.37
N GLY A 127 -13.30 -25.75 -11.09
CA GLY A 127 -12.86 -24.60 -11.85
C GLY A 127 -11.43 -24.58 -12.39
N ILE A 128 -10.55 -25.52 -12.00
CA ILE A 128 -9.19 -25.57 -12.59
C ILE A 128 -9.25 -26.04 -14.07
N LYS A 129 -10.29 -26.81 -14.42
CA LYS A 129 -10.59 -27.22 -15.81
C LYS A 129 -11.49 -26.23 -16.57
N ASP A 130 -12.16 -25.30 -15.89
CA ASP A 130 -13.11 -24.34 -16.48
C ASP A 130 -12.49 -22.94 -16.60
N ASP A 131 -12.56 -22.33 -17.79
CA ASP A 131 -11.90 -21.05 -18.10
C ASP A 131 -12.37 -19.89 -17.20
N ARG A 132 -13.61 -19.96 -16.72
CA ARG A 132 -14.21 -18.92 -15.88
C ARG A 132 -13.66 -18.89 -14.45
N ALA A 133 -13.31 -20.04 -13.91
CA ALA A 133 -12.77 -20.17 -12.55
C ALA A 133 -11.24 -20.08 -12.53
N ARG A 134 -10.55 -20.49 -13.61
CA ARG A 134 -9.16 -20.09 -13.87
C ARG A 134 -9.04 -18.58 -13.93
N SER A 135 -9.95 -17.89 -14.63
CA SER A 135 -10.02 -16.42 -14.64
C SER A 135 -10.25 -15.80 -13.25
N LEU A 136 -10.86 -16.51 -12.30
CA LEU A 136 -11.13 -16.04 -10.93
C LEU A 136 -9.92 -16.24 -10.00
N LEU A 137 -9.21 -17.36 -10.13
CA LEU A 137 -7.91 -17.62 -9.48
C LEU A 137 -6.84 -16.64 -9.98
N SER A 138 -6.79 -16.43 -11.30
CA SER A 138 -5.93 -15.46 -11.96
C SER A 138 -6.34 -14.02 -11.71
N SER A 139 -7.59 -13.72 -11.31
CA SER A 139 -7.96 -12.36 -10.87
C SER A 139 -7.68 -12.09 -9.40
N ASN A 140 -7.73 -13.11 -8.52
CA ASN A 140 -7.75 -12.90 -7.06
C ASN A 140 -6.46 -13.30 -6.34
N VAL A 141 -5.65 -14.21 -6.90
CA VAL A 141 -4.42 -14.74 -6.27
C VAL A 141 -3.21 -14.61 -7.21
N PHE A 142 -3.43 -14.74 -8.53
CA PHE A 142 -2.36 -14.91 -9.52
C PHE A 142 -2.31 -13.84 -10.61
N CYS A 143 -2.97 -12.70 -10.41
CA CYS A 143 -3.03 -11.60 -11.38
C CYS A 143 -1.67 -11.11 -11.91
N HIS A 144 -0.61 -11.17 -11.10
CA HIS A 144 0.78 -10.89 -11.50
C HIS A 144 1.58 -12.14 -11.80
N LEU A 145 1.08 -13.30 -11.39
CA LEU A 145 1.57 -14.54 -11.96
C LEU A 145 1.16 -14.69 -13.41
N ARG A 146 0.41 -13.81 -14.08
CA ARG A 146 0.10 -13.96 -15.53
C ARG A 146 1.34 -14.26 -16.41
N ASN A 147 2.51 -13.75 -16.03
CA ASN A 147 3.79 -14.02 -16.71
C ASN A 147 4.44 -15.37 -16.31
N VAL A 148 4.02 -15.96 -15.19
CA VAL A 148 4.45 -17.24 -14.60
C VAL A 148 3.30 -18.27 -14.55
N GLU A 149 2.11 -17.89 -15.02
CA GLU A 149 0.83 -18.60 -14.96
C GLU A 149 0.91 -19.79 -15.90
N SER A 150 1.48 -19.57 -17.09
CA SER A 150 1.92 -20.64 -17.97
C SER A 150 2.80 -21.64 -17.21
N ARG A 151 3.86 -21.21 -16.53
CA ARG A 151 4.76 -22.14 -15.80
C ARG A 151 4.07 -22.92 -14.68
N LEU A 152 3.13 -22.30 -13.96
CA LEU A 152 2.38 -22.94 -12.88
C LEU A 152 1.28 -23.88 -13.39
N PHE A 153 0.52 -23.48 -14.41
CA PHE A 153 -0.61 -24.26 -14.93
C PHE A 153 -0.23 -25.21 -16.08
N GLU A 154 0.93 -25.05 -16.71
CA GLU A 154 1.50 -26.02 -17.67
C GLU A 154 2.23 -27.15 -16.94
N ASN A 155 2.66 -26.94 -15.69
CA ASN A 155 3.32 -27.96 -14.89
C ASN A 155 2.29 -28.83 -14.16
N GLU A 156 2.17 -30.09 -14.57
CA GLU A 156 1.21 -31.05 -14.02
C GLU A 156 1.37 -31.26 -12.50
N THR A 157 2.60 -31.18 -11.97
CA THR A 157 2.88 -31.31 -10.54
C THR A 157 2.35 -30.12 -9.75
N CYS A 158 2.56 -28.90 -10.24
CA CYS A 158 1.99 -27.68 -9.66
C CYS A 158 0.45 -27.73 -9.67
N VAL A 159 -0.16 -28.13 -10.80
CA VAL A 159 -1.62 -28.25 -10.91
C VAL A 159 -2.17 -29.24 -9.89
N LYS A 160 -1.57 -30.43 -9.75
CA LYS A 160 -1.97 -31.43 -8.75
C LYS A 160 -1.83 -30.91 -7.31
N ALA A 161 -0.79 -30.15 -7.02
CA ALA A 161 -0.57 -29.56 -5.71
C ALA A 161 -1.67 -28.54 -5.36
N VAL A 162 -2.01 -27.65 -6.29
CA VAL A 162 -3.08 -26.67 -6.12
C VAL A 162 -4.45 -27.37 -5.98
N GLU A 163 -4.74 -28.38 -6.79
CA GLU A 163 -5.97 -29.20 -6.68
C GLU A 163 -6.09 -29.87 -5.29
N ALA A 164 -5.00 -30.47 -4.81
CA ALA A 164 -4.97 -31.11 -3.50
C ALA A 164 -5.16 -30.12 -2.35
N ALA A 165 -4.52 -28.95 -2.43
CA ALA A 165 -4.71 -27.88 -1.47
C ALA A 165 -6.17 -27.43 -1.40
N MET A 166 -6.79 -27.22 -2.55
CA MET A 166 -8.17 -26.73 -2.63
C MET A 166 -9.19 -27.75 -2.09
N ALA A 167 -8.99 -29.04 -2.37
CA ALA A 167 -9.83 -30.10 -1.79
C ALA A 167 -9.73 -30.15 -0.26
N GLU A 168 -8.53 -29.93 0.29
CA GLU A 168 -8.32 -29.87 1.74
C GLU A 168 -8.95 -28.61 2.36
N VAL A 169 -8.85 -27.45 1.70
CA VAL A 169 -9.52 -26.20 2.12
C VAL A 169 -11.04 -26.41 2.21
N GLU A 170 -11.65 -26.99 1.18
CA GLU A 170 -13.10 -27.27 1.16
C GLU A 170 -13.52 -28.23 2.28
N ARG A 171 -12.69 -29.26 2.55
CA ARG A 171 -12.92 -30.19 3.66
C ARG A 171 -12.86 -29.47 5.01
N LEU A 172 -11.89 -28.58 5.21
CA LEU A 172 -11.71 -27.81 6.43
C LEU A 172 -12.85 -26.80 6.65
N GLU A 173 -13.38 -26.22 5.58
CA GLU A 173 -14.54 -25.32 5.63
C GLU A 173 -15.85 -26.07 5.89
N SER A 174 -16.02 -27.25 5.31
CA SER A 174 -17.21 -28.11 5.53
C SER A 174 -17.24 -28.69 6.95
N ALA A 175 -16.06 -28.95 7.53
CA ALA A 175 -15.91 -29.37 8.93
C ALA A 175 -16.05 -28.22 9.94
N ARG A 176 -16.19 -26.97 9.46
CA ARG A 176 -16.48 -25.79 10.28
C ARG A 176 -17.97 -25.82 10.65
N GLU A 177 -18.38 -26.83 11.42
CA GLU A 177 -19.61 -26.75 12.20
C GLU A 177 -19.56 -25.45 12.99
N VAL A 178 -20.69 -24.73 13.01
CA VAL A 178 -20.92 -23.56 13.86
C VAL A 178 -20.88 -24.04 15.31
N ASN A 179 -19.68 -24.30 15.82
CA ASN A 179 -19.45 -24.37 17.24
C ASN A 179 -19.73 -22.95 17.72
N VAL A 180 -20.93 -22.74 18.25
CA VAL A 180 -21.21 -21.63 19.15
C VAL A 180 -20.23 -21.83 20.30
N LEU A 181 -19.05 -21.22 20.17
CA LEU A 181 -18.05 -21.23 21.23
C LEU A 181 -18.71 -20.47 22.37
N ASP A 182 -18.86 -21.13 23.52
CA ASP A 182 -19.09 -20.40 24.76
C ASP A 182 -18.03 -19.29 24.83
N PRO A 183 -18.41 -18.03 25.10
CA PRO A 183 -17.48 -16.93 25.14
C PRO A 183 -16.33 -17.29 26.07
N PRO A 184 -15.07 -17.30 25.59
CA PRO A 184 -13.96 -17.61 26.46
C PRO A 184 -13.87 -16.54 27.54
N ALA A 185 -13.54 -16.93 28.77
CA ALA A 185 -13.40 -15.99 29.87
C ALA A 185 -12.18 -15.09 29.65
N ILE A 186 -12.40 -13.89 29.11
CA ILE A 186 -11.40 -12.82 29.04
C ILE A 186 -11.55 -12.00 30.32
N THR A 187 -10.60 -12.13 31.25
CA THR A 187 -10.67 -11.35 32.50
C THR A 187 -10.37 -9.88 32.24
N LYS A 188 -10.83 -9.02 33.14
CA LYS A 188 -10.55 -7.57 33.07
C LYS A 188 -9.05 -7.32 33.13
N GLU A 189 -8.32 -8.06 33.95
CA GLU A 189 -6.87 -7.95 34.11
C GLU A 189 -6.14 -8.27 32.79
N MET A 190 -6.58 -9.31 32.07
CA MET A 190 -6.03 -9.67 30.76
C MET A 190 -6.30 -8.57 29.74
N ALA A 191 -7.54 -8.10 29.63
CA ALA A 191 -7.90 -7.04 28.70
C ALA A 191 -7.13 -5.74 28.96
N LYS A 192 -6.96 -5.36 30.24
CA LYS A 192 -6.17 -4.18 30.64
C LYS A 192 -4.70 -4.34 30.26
N ARG A 193 -4.10 -5.49 30.55
CA ARG A 193 -2.70 -5.78 30.21
C ARG A 193 -2.45 -5.73 28.70
N TRP A 194 -3.32 -6.35 27.92
CA TRP A 194 -3.24 -6.36 26.46
C TRP A 194 -3.45 -4.99 25.83
N PHE A 195 -4.09 -4.07 26.53
CA PHE A 195 -4.29 -2.70 26.08
C PHE A 195 -3.09 -1.78 26.36
N GLU A 196 -2.26 -2.09 27.38
CA GLU A 196 -1.12 -1.28 27.81
C GLU A 196 0.03 -1.31 26.79
N GLY A 197 -0.14 -0.55 25.71
CA GLY A 197 0.84 -0.42 24.63
C GLY A 197 0.28 0.17 23.34
N PHE A 198 -1.04 0.15 23.16
CA PHE A 198 -1.68 0.58 21.93
C PHE A 198 -2.20 2.03 22.01
N ARG A 199 -1.91 2.82 20.97
CA ARG A 199 -2.56 4.12 20.76
C ARG A 199 -3.79 3.91 19.90
N VAL A 200 -4.96 4.06 20.51
CA VAL A 200 -6.26 3.98 19.82
C VAL A 200 -6.92 5.35 19.75
N PRO A 201 -7.71 5.65 18.70
CA PRO A 201 -8.44 6.92 18.56
C PRO A 201 -9.71 6.97 19.43
N LEU A 202 -9.70 6.33 20.60
CA LEU A 202 -10.80 6.27 21.56
C LEU A 202 -10.30 6.70 22.95
N GLU A 203 -11.18 7.26 23.77
CA GLU A 203 -10.79 7.66 25.13
C GLU A 203 -10.39 6.42 25.95
N LYS A 204 -9.23 6.48 26.62
CA LYS A 204 -8.72 5.34 27.41
C LYS A 204 -9.72 4.86 28.45
N SER A 205 -10.41 5.78 29.13
CA SER A 205 -11.43 5.46 30.14
C SER A 205 -12.60 4.67 29.51
N PHE A 206 -13.06 5.09 28.33
CA PHE A 206 -14.11 4.44 27.57
C PHE A 206 -13.70 3.02 27.16
N VAL A 207 -12.53 2.85 26.53
CA VAL A 207 -12.08 1.51 26.08
C VAL A 207 -11.95 0.53 27.24
N MET A 208 -11.46 1.01 28.39
CA MET A 208 -11.33 0.20 29.60
C MET A 208 -12.68 -0.19 30.22
N SER A 209 -13.76 0.54 29.89
CA SER A 209 -15.13 0.24 30.31
C SER A 209 -15.90 -0.68 29.35
N ILE A 210 -15.42 -0.87 28.11
CA ILE A 210 -16.09 -1.72 27.11
C ILE A 210 -16.45 -3.12 27.63
N PRO A 211 -15.59 -3.86 28.37
CA PRO A 211 -15.99 -5.16 28.92
C PRO A 211 -17.26 -5.08 29.79
N ASP A 212 -17.35 -4.06 30.65
CA ASP A 212 -18.50 -3.84 31.53
C ASP A 212 -19.74 -3.45 30.73
N LEU A 213 -19.57 -2.64 29.68
CA LEU A 213 -20.66 -2.19 28.82
C LEU A 213 -21.26 -3.35 28.00
N LEU A 214 -20.42 -4.30 27.56
CA LEU A 214 -20.87 -5.49 26.81
C LEU A 214 -21.67 -6.48 27.67
N GLU A 215 -21.50 -6.46 28.99
CA GLU A 215 -22.29 -7.29 29.92
C GLU A 215 -23.71 -6.74 30.16
N ILE A 216 -23.96 -5.47 29.82
CA ILE A 216 -25.25 -4.80 30.07
C ILE A 216 -26.16 -4.97 28.85
N PRO A 217 -27.26 -5.75 28.92
CA PRO A 217 -28.10 -6.06 27.75
C PRO A 217 -28.77 -4.86 27.08
N HIS A 218 -28.89 -3.74 27.81
CA HIS A 218 -29.54 -2.52 27.35
C HIS A 218 -28.55 -1.50 26.75
N VAL A 219 -27.24 -1.76 26.82
CA VAL A 219 -26.21 -0.90 26.25
C VAL A 219 -25.81 -1.47 24.89
N HIS A 220 -25.91 -0.65 23.86
CA HIS A 220 -25.43 -0.97 22.52
C HIS A 220 -24.23 -0.09 22.21
N LEU A 221 -23.07 -0.72 22.02
CA LEU A 221 -21.89 -0.06 21.51
C LEU A 221 -21.95 -0.04 19.98
N ASP A 222 -21.46 1.04 19.38
CA ASP A 222 -21.32 1.10 17.93
C ASP A 222 -20.30 0.06 17.42
N SER A 223 -20.47 -0.38 16.17
CA SER A 223 -19.62 -1.41 15.58
C SER A 223 -18.17 -0.96 15.43
N THR A 224 -17.90 0.34 15.21
CA THR A 224 -16.54 0.88 15.13
C THR A 224 -15.79 0.67 16.44
N SER A 225 -16.36 1.06 17.57
CA SER A 225 -15.78 0.90 18.91
C SER A 225 -15.53 -0.57 19.26
N GLN A 226 -16.47 -1.46 18.93
CA GLN A 226 -16.33 -2.89 19.18
C GLN A 226 -15.24 -3.54 18.32
N ILE A 227 -15.17 -3.20 17.02
CA ILE A 227 -14.11 -3.67 16.12
C ILE A 227 -12.73 -3.26 16.64
N ILE A 228 -12.58 -2.00 17.05
CA ILE A 228 -11.31 -1.51 17.62
C ILE A 228 -10.95 -2.29 18.88
N TYR A 229 -11.92 -2.48 19.79
CA TYR A 229 -11.70 -3.22 21.03
C TYR A 229 -11.24 -4.66 20.78
N TYR A 230 -11.98 -5.44 19.99
CA TYR A 230 -11.65 -6.85 19.74
C TYR A 230 -10.29 -7.01 19.03
N ASN A 231 -9.97 -6.13 18.09
CA ASN A 231 -8.68 -6.16 17.39
C ASN A 231 -7.51 -5.79 18.30
N VAL A 232 -7.68 -4.82 19.20
CA VAL A 232 -6.62 -4.47 20.16
C VAL A 232 -6.37 -5.62 21.12
N LEU A 233 -7.42 -6.29 21.60
CA LEU A 233 -7.26 -7.53 22.38
C LEU A 233 -6.55 -8.62 21.57
N LEU A 234 -6.91 -8.78 20.29
CA LEU A 234 -6.30 -9.75 19.39
C LEU A 234 -4.80 -9.47 19.21
N GLN A 235 -4.41 -8.22 19.02
CA GLN A 235 -2.99 -7.84 18.94
C GLN A 235 -2.28 -8.05 20.27
N GLY A 236 -2.91 -7.69 21.40
CA GLY A 236 -2.31 -7.88 22.71
C GLY A 236 -2.07 -9.36 23.07
N ILE A 237 -3.00 -10.26 22.76
CA ILE A 237 -2.79 -11.71 22.96
C ILE A 237 -1.73 -12.29 21.99
N MET A 238 -1.54 -11.69 20.81
CA MET A 238 -0.47 -12.09 19.89
C MET A 238 0.92 -11.72 20.44
N LEU A 239 1.04 -10.57 21.10
CA LEU A 239 2.28 -10.08 21.69
C LEU A 239 2.56 -10.65 23.09
N ASP A 240 1.54 -11.21 23.75
CA ASP A 240 1.67 -11.81 25.07
C ASP A 240 2.57 -13.07 24.99
N SER A 241 3.70 -13.02 25.69
CA SER A 241 4.65 -14.12 25.79
C SER A 241 4.24 -15.18 26.81
N GLU A 242 3.24 -14.91 27.66
CA GLU A 242 2.79 -15.86 28.67
C GLU A 242 1.95 -16.99 28.05
N TYR A 243 2.15 -18.20 28.57
CA TYR A 243 1.32 -19.34 28.18
C TYR A 243 -0.11 -19.17 28.70
N LEU A 244 -1.07 -19.14 27.79
CA LEU A 244 -2.49 -19.00 28.12
C LEU A 244 -3.29 -20.24 27.66
N PRO A 245 -3.87 -21.02 28.59
CA PRO A 245 -4.75 -22.13 28.24
C PRO A 245 -5.94 -21.65 27.39
N GLY A 246 -6.17 -22.28 26.24
CA GLY A 246 -7.26 -21.89 25.35
C GLY A 246 -6.99 -20.62 24.53
N ARG A 247 -5.73 -20.17 24.41
CA ARG A 247 -5.30 -19.05 23.54
C ARG A 247 -5.98 -19.07 22.17
N GLY A 248 -5.93 -20.21 21.48
CA GLY A 248 -6.58 -20.36 20.16
C GLY A 248 -8.10 -20.11 20.16
N LYS A 249 -8.82 -20.49 21.23
CA LYS A 249 -10.27 -20.22 21.35
C LYS A 249 -10.55 -18.73 21.52
N ILE A 250 -9.71 -18.02 22.28
CA ILE A 250 -9.81 -16.56 22.47
C ILE A 250 -9.55 -15.84 21.16
N ILE A 251 -8.46 -16.20 20.46
CA ILE A 251 -8.12 -15.64 19.15
C ILE A 251 -9.29 -15.83 18.17
N GLN A 252 -9.80 -17.06 18.09
CA GLN A 252 -10.93 -17.39 17.22
C GLN A 252 -12.18 -16.57 17.57
N TYR A 253 -12.50 -16.43 18.86
CA TYR A 253 -13.62 -15.62 19.33
C TYR A 253 -13.47 -14.15 18.94
N LEU A 254 -12.30 -13.55 19.15
CA LEU A 254 -12.02 -12.15 18.82
C LEU A 254 -12.09 -11.89 17.31
N TYR A 255 -11.51 -12.79 16.51
CA TYR A 255 -11.59 -12.74 15.05
C TYR A 255 -13.05 -12.83 14.57
N GLN A 256 -13.79 -13.84 15.04
CA GLN A 256 -15.20 -14.04 14.65
C GLN A 256 -16.08 -12.86 15.06
N SER A 257 -15.93 -12.35 16.29
CA SER A 257 -16.69 -11.21 16.80
C SER A 257 -16.47 -9.96 15.96
N SER A 258 -15.23 -9.74 15.49
CA SER A 258 -14.95 -8.61 14.61
C SER A 258 -15.53 -8.79 13.21
N MET A 259 -15.48 -10.02 12.66
CA MET A 259 -16.04 -10.32 11.35
C MET A 259 -17.57 -10.26 11.32
N THR A 260 -18.27 -10.58 12.42
CA THR A 260 -19.74 -10.46 12.51
C THR A 260 -20.21 -9.01 12.52
N LEU A 261 -19.37 -8.08 12.97
CA LEU A 261 -19.66 -6.63 12.99
C LEU A 261 -19.41 -5.94 11.64
N LEU A 262 -18.73 -6.61 10.71
CA LEU A 262 -18.27 -5.98 9.45
C LEU A 262 -19.40 -5.37 8.63
N ASP A 263 -20.47 -6.12 8.34
CA ASP A 263 -21.55 -5.64 7.47
C ASP A 263 -22.32 -4.48 8.11
N ASP A 264 -22.53 -4.52 9.43
CA ASP A 264 -23.16 -3.43 10.18
C ASP A 264 -22.27 -2.19 10.20
N TRP A 265 -20.98 -2.35 10.48
CA TRP A 265 -20.00 -1.25 10.46
C TRP A 265 -19.96 -0.56 9.09
N LEU A 266 -19.89 -1.32 7.99
CA LEU A 266 -19.87 -0.78 6.63
C LEU A 266 -21.12 0.08 6.31
N CYS A 267 -22.26 -0.20 6.93
CA CYS A 267 -23.49 0.58 6.74
C CYS A 267 -23.49 1.90 7.53
N HIS A 268 -22.65 2.02 8.56
CA HIS A 268 -22.67 3.11 9.53
C HIS A 268 -21.36 3.91 9.59
N ILE A 269 -20.50 3.83 8.57
CA ILE A 269 -19.26 4.62 8.51
C ILE A 269 -19.59 6.12 8.47
N GLU A 270 -19.06 6.89 9.42
CA GLU A 270 -19.30 8.33 9.55
C GLU A 270 -18.11 9.20 9.08
N ASN A 271 -17.04 8.57 8.58
CA ASN A 271 -15.77 9.21 8.19
C ASN A 271 -15.02 9.86 9.34
N THR A 272 -14.91 9.15 10.46
CA THR A 272 -14.18 9.59 11.66
C THR A 272 -12.78 8.97 11.75
N LEU A 273 -11.93 9.49 12.65
CA LEU A 273 -10.63 8.87 12.94
C LEU A 273 -10.76 7.42 13.47
N PRO A 274 -11.72 7.10 14.37
CA PRO A 274 -12.06 5.72 14.70
C PRO A 274 -12.40 4.86 13.49
N ASP A 275 -13.21 5.36 12.55
CA ASP A 275 -13.54 4.59 11.34
C ASP A 275 -12.30 4.30 10.49
N MET A 276 -11.38 5.27 10.39
CA MET A 276 -10.11 5.10 9.69
C MET A 276 -9.27 3.98 10.31
N PHE A 277 -9.17 3.98 11.65
CA PHE A 277 -8.42 2.98 12.38
C PHE A 277 -9.08 1.59 12.29
N ALA A 278 -10.41 1.52 12.42
CA ALA A 278 -11.17 0.29 12.21
C ALA A 278 -10.97 -0.26 10.78
N ALA A 279 -10.92 0.61 9.76
CA ALA A 279 -10.68 0.19 8.39
C ALA A 279 -9.31 -0.48 8.21
N PHE A 280 -8.25 0.07 8.79
CA PHE A 280 -6.92 -0.56 8.75
C PHE A 280 -6.91 -1.94 9.42
N LEU A 281 -7.53 -2.06 10.59
CA LEU A 281 -7.65 -3.33 11.30
C LEU A 281 -8.43 -4.37 10.48
N MET A 282 -9.55 -3.97 9.90
CA MET A 282 -10.39 -4.87 9.10
C MET A 282 -9.75 -5.25 7.76
N ILE A 283 -8.96 -4.38 7.13
CA ILE A 283 -8.16 -4.74 5.94
C ILE A 283 -7.18 -5.87 6.29
N SER A 284 -6.43 -5.74 7.39
CA SER A 284 -5.51 -6.80 7.84
C SER A 284 -6.25 -8.12 8.11
N MET A 285 -7.31 -8.08 8.92
CA MET A 285 -8.05 -9.30 9.25
C MET A 285 -8.70 -9.98 8.03
N THR A 286 -9.23 -9.19 7.09
CA THR A 286 -9.81 -9.77 5.87
C THR A 286 -8.76 -10.37 4.94
N LEU A 287 -7.54 -9.79 4.88
CA LEU A 287 -6.41 -10.38 4.16
C LEU A 287 -5.91 -11.68 4.81
N GLU A 288 -5.86 -11.74 6.14
CA GLU A 288 -5.51 -12.95 6.90
C GLU A 288 -6.56 -14.06 6.68
N GLY A 289 -7.83 -13.69 6.63
CA GLY A 289 -8.94 -14.56 6.26
C GLY A 289 -9.04 -14.90 4.77
N CYS A 290 -8.01 -14.60 3.97
CA CYS A 290 -7.94 -14.86 2.53
C CYS A 290 -9.06 -14.20 1.70
N ASN A 291 -9.66 -13.12 2.19
CA ASN A 291 -10.73 -12.38 1.52
C ASN A 291 -10.21 -11.07 0.92
N SER A 292 -9.38 -11.18 -0.11
CA SER A 292 -8.74 -10.04 -0.78
C SER A 292 -9.73 -9.07 -1.43
N GLU A 293 -10.89 -9.56 -1.91
CA GLU A 293 -11.98 -8.72 -2.43
C GLU A 293 -12.56 -7.80 -1.36
N MET A 294 -12.90 -8.37 -0.20
CA MET A 294 -13.45 -7.59 0.90
C MET A 294 -12.38 -6.62 1.43
N ALA A 295 -11.13 -7.07 1.55
CA ALA A 295 -10.03 -6.20 1.95
C ALA A 295 -9.87 -5.00 1.02
N TRP A 296 -9.94 -5.22 -0.31
CA TRP A 296 -9.87 -4.14 -1.30
C TRP A 296 -11.08 -3.20 -1.22
N LYS A 297 -12.28 -3.76 -0.97
CA LYS A 297 -13.50 -2.95 -0.75
C LYS A 297 -13.37 -2.06 0.49
N ILE A 298 -12.90 -2.61 1.61
CA ILE A 298 -12.66 -1.86 2.85
C ILE A 298 -11.58 -0.81 2.63
N PHE A 299 -10.53 -1.12 1.87
CA PHE A 299 -9.51 -0.15 1.47
C PHE A 299 -10.09 1.02 0.65
N GLY A 300 -11.09 0.77 -0.20
CA GLY A 300 -11.88 1.82 -0.85
C GLY A 300 -12.59 2.75 0.15
N TYR A 301 -13.22 2.19 1.19
CA TYR A 301 -13.79 2.99 2.27
C TYR A 301 -12.72 3.76 3.05
N ALA A 302 -11.58 3.15 3.37
CA ALA A 302 -10.45 3.83 4.02
C ALA A 302 -9.98 5.04 3.22
N CYS A 303 -9.87 4.92 1.89
CA CYS A 303 -9.55 6.06 1.02
C CYS A 303 -10.60 7.17 1.06
N ASN A 304 -11.88 6.83 1.17
CA ASN A 304 -12.97 7.82 1.30
C ASN A 304 -12.93 8.54 2.65
N ILE A 305 -12.75 7.79 3.74
CA ILE A 305 -12.60 8.33 5.10
C ILE A 305 -11.37 9.26 5.13
N ALA A 306 -10.22 8.81 4.65
CA ALA A 306 -8.99 9.60 4.60
C ALA A 306 -9.15 10.90 3.78
N ARG A 307 -9.91 10.84 2.67
CA ARG A 307 -10.21 12.05 1.87
C ARG A 307 -11.11 13.02 2.65
N ALA A 308 -12.14 12.52 3.33
CA ALA A 308 -13.02 13.34 4.17
C ALA A 308 -12.26 13.99 5.34
N LEU A 309 -11.25 13.31 5.89
CA LEU A 309 -10.37 13.81 6.95
C LEU A 309 -9.23 14.72 6.44
N GLY A 310 -9.15 14.95 5.12
CA GLY A 310 -8.17 15.85 4.49
C GLY A 310 -6.76 15.26 4.35
N PHE A 311 -6.60 13.93 4.39
CA PHE A 311 -5.29 13.28 4.32
C PHE A 311 -4.66 13.38 2.91
N PHE A 312 -5.48 13.63 1.88
CA PHE A 312 -5.03 13.76 0.48
C PHE A 312 -4.58 15.18 0.11
N SER A 313 -4.78 16.16 0.99
CA SER A 313 -4.56 17.59 0.70
C SER A 313 -3.83 18.31 1.85
N VAL A 314 -3.01 17.58 2.60
CA VAL A 314 -2.30 18.09 3.80
C VAL A 314 -1.41 19.29 3.47
N ASP A 315 -0.82 19.30 2.28
CA ASP A 315 0.15 20.30 1.84
C ASP A 315 -0.38 21.18 0.71
N GLU A 316 -1.70 21.15 0.47
CA GLU A 316 -2.32 22.03 -0.50
C GLU A 316 -2.18 23.49 -0.02
N PRO A 317 -1.63 24.39 -0.85
CA PRO A 317 -1.45 25.77 -0.45
C PRO A 317 -2.82 26.37 -0.15
N SER A 318 -2.98 26.91 1.06
CA SER A 318 -4.20 27.62 1.44
C SER A 318 -4.33 28.84 0.53
N ASP A 319 -5.17 28.73 -0.51
CA ASP A 319 -5.51 29.88 -1.35
C ASP A 319 -5.95 31.00 -0.41
N GLY A 320 -5.20 32.10 -0.40
CA GLY A 320 -5.25 33.13 0.64
C GLY A 320 -6.68 33.48 1.02
N GLN A 321 -7.15 32.91 2.13
CA GLN A 321 -8.46 33.24 2.65
C GLN A 321 -8.39 34.68 3.12
N ASN A 322 -9.15 35.51 2.42
CA ASN A 322 -9.61 36.80 2.90
C ASN A 322 -9.99 36.67 4.37
N SER A 323 -9.24 37.39 5.20
CA SER A 323 -9.46 37.57 6.61
C SER A 323 -10.88 38.11 6.82
N GLN A 324 -11.87 37.25 7.12
CA GLN A 324 -13.12 37.60 7.81
C GLN A 324 -14.07 36.39 7.93
N SER A 325 -13.79 35.51 8.88
CA SER A 325 -14.86 34.90 9.68
C SER A 325 -14.26 34.43 10.99
N GLY A 326 -14.54 35.20 12.05
CA GLY A 326 -14.13 34.90 13.41
C GLY A 326 -14.87 33.68 13.93
N HIS A 327 -14.28 32.50 13.71
CA HIS A 327 -14.43 31.35 14.59
C HIS A 327 -13.04 30.76 14.73
N HIS A 328 -12.65 30.42 15.95
CA HIS A 328 -11.37 29.79 16.29
C HIS A 328 -11.14 28.52 15.46
N SER A 329 -10.58 28.64 14.25
CA SER A 329 -10.03 27.50 13.54
C SER A 329 -8.72 27.18 14.24
N ASN A 330 -8.72 26.14 15.07
CA ASN A 330 -7.51 25.54 15.58
C ASN A 330 -6.60 25.28 14.36
N SER A 331 -5.54 26.07 14.20
CA SER A 331 -4.53 25.80 13.19
C SER A 331 -4.01 24.40 13.49
N GLU A 332 -4.26 23.45 12.60
CA GLU A 332 -3.76 22.09 12.74
C GLU A 332 -2.26 22.12 12.98
N SER A 333 -1.79 21.42 14.03
CA SER A 333 -0.38 21.44 14.40
C SER A 333 0.44 20.74 13.32
N GLU A 334 1.71 21.13 13.14
CA GLU A 334 2.58 20.42 12.19
C GLU A 334 2.77 18.94 12.57
N VAL A 335 2.66 18.60 13.85
CA VAL A 335 2.68 17.19 14.30
C VAL A 335 1.47 16.43 13.76
N ASP A 336 0.27 17.03 13.82
CA ASP A 336 -0.95 16.41 13.30
C ASP A 336 -0.90 16.27 11.77
N LYS A 337 -0.43 17.32 11.07
CA LYS A 337 -0.17 17.23 9.63
C LYS A 337 0.84 16.14 9.29
N ASN A 338 1.92 16.03 10.07
CA ASN A 338 2.92 15.00 9.83
C ASN A 338 2.35 13.58 10.01
N ARG A 339 1.50 13.36 11.02
CA ARG A 339 0.76 12.10 11.18
C ARG A 339 -0.12 11.79 9.96
N LYS A 340 -0.88 12.78 9.46
CA LYS A 340 -1.68 12.59 8.24
C LYS A 340 -0.83 12.20 7.03
N ARG A 341 0.38 12.78 6.89
CA ARG A 341 1.34 12.38 5.85
C ARG A 341 1.72 10.91 6.00
N PHE A 342 2.09 10.45 7.20
CA PHE A 342 2.39 9.02 7.44
C PHE A 342 1.24 8.10 7.01
N GLU A 343 0.02 8.40 7.45
CA GLU A 343 -1.16 7.59 7.12
C GLU A 343 -1.46 7.60 5.62
N PHE A 344 -1.34 8.75 4.96
CA PHE A 344 -1.50 8.83 3.51
C PHE A 344 -0.48 7.97 2.76
N TRP A 345 0.79 8.05 3.14
CA TRP A 345 1.86 7.27 2.52
C TRP A 345 1.69 5.77 2.77
N HIS A 346 1.14 5.38 3.93
CA HIS A 346 0.73 4.01 4.18
C HIS A 346 -0.40 3.57 3.24
N LEU A 347 -1.43 4.40 3.03
CA LEU A 347 -2.50 4.13 2.06
C LEU A 347 -1.95 3.96 0.64
N LEU A 348 -1.03 4.83 0.21
CA LEU A 348 -0.41 4.73 -1.12
C LEU A 348 0.36 3.41 -1.30
N ARG A 349 1.12 3.00 -0.28
CA ARG A 349 1.77 1.67 -0.27
C ARG A 349 0.74 0.55 -0.40
N MET A 350 -0.34 0.61 0.37
CA MET A 350 -1.39 -0.42 0.33
C MET A 350 -2.08 -0.47 -1.04
N ASP A 351 -2.36 0.66 -1.69
CA ASP A 351 -2.87 0.70 -3.07
C ASP A 351 -1.93 -0.04 -4.03
N CYS A 352 -0.63 0.24 -3.92
CA CYS A 352 0.40 -0.41 -4.74
C CYS A 352 0.47 -1.91 -4.48
N LEU A 353 0.34 -2.36 -3.22
CA LEU A 353 0.31 -3.78 -2.88
C LEU A 353 -0.95 -4.46 -3.41
N PHE A 354 -2.13 -3.83 -3.30
CA PHE A 354 -3.35 -4.39 -3.90
C PHE A 354 -3.24 -4.51 -5.41
N ARG A 355 -2.62 -3.52 -6.06
CA ARG A 355 -2.31 -3.57 -7.49
C ARG A 355 -1.35 -4.71 -7.78
N LEU A 356 -0.20 -4.78 -7.11
CA LEU A 356 0.89 -5.76 -7.32
C LEU A 356 0.53 -7.21 -6.96
N SER A 357 -0.35 -7.41 -5.99
CA SER A 357 -0.60 -8.75 -5.45
C SER A 357 -1.93 -9.31 -5.92
N PHE A 358 -2.89 -8.43 -6.19
CA PHE A 358 -4.27 -8.82 -6.51
C PHE A 358 -4.80 -8.17 -7.80
N GLY A 359 -3.96 -7.42 -8.54
CA GLY A 359 -4.29 -6.96 -9.89
C GLY A 359 -5.44 -5.96 -9.89
N LYS A 360 -5.69 -5.36 -8.72
CA LYS A 360 -6.80 -4.47 -8.51
C LYS A 360 -6.56 -3.15 -9.24
N PRO A 361 -7.61 -2.47 -9.69
CA PRO A 361 -7.46 -1.13 -10.22
C PRO A 361 -7.01 -0.17 -9.11
N ALA A 362 -6.26 0.86 -9.49
CA ALA A 362 -5.81 1.89 -8.56
C ALA A 362 -7.01 2.66 -7.97
N LEU A 363 -7.02 2.81 -6.65
CA LEU A 363 -7.95 3.65 -5.90
C LEU A 363 -7.37 5.02 -5.56
N ILE A 364 -6.04 5.17 -5.66
CA ILE A 364 -5.31 6.43 -5.50
C ILE A 364 -4.67 6.79 -6.85
N PRO A 365 -5.37 7.57 -7.71
CA PRO A 365 -4.81 7.96 -8.99
C PRO A 365 -3.61 8.89 -8.86
N GLY A 366 -2.71 8.79 -9.85
CA GLY A 366 -1.63 9.74 -10.06
C GLY A 366 -2.11 11.20 -10.06
N GLY A 367 -1.47 12.04 -9.25
CA GLY A 367 -1.78 13.47 -9.14
C GLY A 367 -3.11 13.80 -8.46
N SER A 368 -3.80 12.84 -7.82
CA SER A 368 -5.05 13.11 -7.08
C SER A 368 -4.83 13.58 -5.64
N TRP A 369 -3.60 13.95 -5.27
CA TRP A 369 -3.19 14.24 -3.91
C TRP A 369 -2.07 15.28 -3.87
N THR A 370 -2.04 16.05 -2.78
CA THR A 370 -0.99 17.03 -2.46
C THR A 370 -0.50 16.77 -1.04
N VAL A 371 0.45 15.84 -0.93
CA VAL A 371 0.95 15.33 0.35
C VAL A 371 2.45 15.16 0.27
N ASN A 372 3.15 15.86 1.15
CA ASN A 372 4.58 15.83 1.23
C ASN A 372 5.05 14.53 1.91
N PHE A 373 6.28 14.08 1.65
CA PHE A 373 6.91 13.07 2.52
C PHE A 373 6.89 13.56 3.97
N PRO A 374 6.55 12.69 4.94
CA PRO A 374 6.54 13.09 6.33
C PRO A 374 7.97 13.28 6.82
N ASP A 375 8.10 14.10 7.85
CA ASP A 375 9.29 14.11 8.69
C ASP A 375 9.40 12.76 9.42
N PRO A 376 10.59 12.13 9.50
CA PRO A 376 10.78 10.84 10.16
C PRO A 376 10.26 10.81 11.60
N THR A 377 10.25 11.94 12.30
CA THR A 377 9.74 12.05 13.67
C THR A 377 8.20 12.10 13.67
N ILE A 378 7.56 10.92 13.77
CA ILE A 378 6.07 10.77 13.82
C ILE A 378 5.42 11.66 14.90
N THR A 379 6.13 11.88 16.02
CA THR A 379 5.66 12.66 17.16
C THR A 379 6.22 14.09 17.22
N GLY A 380 7.10 14.47 16.27
CA GLY A 380 7.91 15.69 16.37
C GLY A 380 9.04 15.60 17.39
N ILE A 381 9.26 14.42 18.00
CA ILE A 381 10.33 14.16 18.98
C ILE A 381 11.17 13.00 18.44
N ASP A 382 12.44 13.25 18.16
CA ASP A 382 13.39 12.19 17.83
C ASP A 382 13.81 11.47 19.12
N ASP A 383 13.24 10.28 19.34
CA ASP A 383 13.61 9.41 20.46
C ASP A 383 14.18 8.09 19.93
N ALA A 384 15.24 7.60 20.59
CA ALA A 384 15.93 6.37 20.19
C ALA A 384 14.99 5.16 20.15
N SER A 385 13.95 5.12 20.98
CA SER A 385 12.95 4.04 20.98
C SER A 385 12.06 4.04 19.73
N THR A 386 11.97 5.16 19.00
CA THR A 386 11.16 5.27 17.77
C THR A 386 11.98 5.11 16.49
N ARG A 387 13.32 5.06 16.59
CA ARG A 387 14.23 5.02 15.44
C ARG A 387 13.99 3.83 14.51
N PHE A 388 13.57 2.69 15.04
CA PHE A 388 13.21 1.54 14.21
C PHE A 388 11.97 1.82 13.32
N ILE A 389 10.99 2.58 13.82
CA ILE A 389 9.80 2.96 13.06
C ILE A 389 10.18 3.90 11.92
N GLN A 390 11.10 4.85 12.21
CA GLN A 390 11.65 5.78 11.21
C GLN A 390 12.37 5.02 10.10
N ILE A 391 13.27 4.11 10.48
CA ILE A 391 14.02 3.28 9.53
C ILE A 391 13.04 2.46 8.70
N HIS A 392 12.13 1.71 9.33
CA HIS A 392 11.12 0.89 8.64
C HIS A 392 10.23 1.69 7.69
N PHE A 393 9.92 2.94 8.02
CA PHE A 393 9.17 3.83 7.14
C PHE A 393 9.99 4.22 5.90
N LEU A 394 11.23 4.70 6.07
CA LEU A 394 12.11 5.17 4.97
C LEU A 394 12.38 4.09 3.91
N ALA A 395 12.95 2.96 4.33
CA ALA A 395 12.10 1.80 4.43
C ALA A 395 11.17 1.42 3.25
N SER A 396 10.05 0.93 3.72
CA SER A 396 8.78 0.80 3.03
C SER A 396 8.52 1.85 1.95
N MET A 397 8.89 3.12 2.14
CA MET A 397 8.70 4.18 1.15
C MET A 397 9.59 4.03 -0.07
N ARG A 398 10.89 3.74 0.08
CA ARG A 398 11.77 3.44 -1.06
C ARG A 398 11.21 2.29 -1.90
N LEU A 399 10.84 1.19 -1.24
CA LEU A 399 10.21 0.05 -1.92
C LEU A 399 8.91 0.44 -2.63
N THR A 400 8.08 1.29 -2.02
CA THR A 400 6.83 1.78 -2.61
C THR A 400 7.09 2.61 -3.87
N LEU A 401 8.14 3.45 -3.88
CA LEU A 401 8.50 4.22 -5.08
C LEU A 401 9.04 3.32 -6.19
N THR A 402 9.87 2.33 -5.87
CA THR A 402 10.32 1.32 -6.84
C THR A 402 9.13 0.55 -7.42
N LEU A 403 8.15 0.22 -6.57
CA LEU A 403 6.93 -0.45 -6.99
C LEU A 403 6.06 0.43 -7.90
N LEU A 404 5.94 1.74 -7.62
CA LEU A 404 5.24 2.66 -8.52
C LEU A 404 5.89 2.69 -9.91
N LYS A 405 7.23 2.76 -9.98
CA LYS A 405 7.96 2.69 -11.27
C LYS A 405 7.67 1.38 -12.02
N TYR A 406 7.63 0.25 -11.30
CA TYR A 406 7.28 -1.05 -11.89
C TYR A 406 5.84 -1.06 -12.42
N LEU A 407 4.87 -0.58 -11.64
CA LEU A 407 3.47 -0.54 -12.05
C LEU A 407 3.24 0.37 -13.25
N ASP A 408 4.01 1.45 -13.37
CA ASP A 408 4.02 2.31 -14.56
C ASP A 408 4.63 1.59 -15.77
N LEU A 409 5.75 0.87 -15.58
CA LEU A 409 6.40 0.07 -16.62
C LEU A 409 5.44 -0.99 -17.21
N VAL A 410 4.70 -1.70 -16.34
CA VAL A 410 3.73 -2.74 -16.75
C VAL A 410 2.43 -2.14 -17.33
N GLY A 411 2.07 -0.91 -16.92
CA GLY A 411 0.84 -0.24 -17.36
C GLY A 411 0.91 0.33 -18.79
N VAL A 412 2.11 0.53 -19.35
CA VAL A 412 2.29 0.95 -20.74
C VAL A 412 2.19 -0.30 -21.63
N GLU A 413 1.28 -0.30 -22.61
CA GLU A 413 1.30 -1.26 -23.74
C GLU A 413 2.56 -1.00 -24.58
N MET A 414 3.74 -1.29 -24.04
CA MET A 414 4.97 -1.25 -24.81
C MET A 414 4.91 -2.40 -25.81
N HIS A 415 4.93 -2.07 -27.10
CA HIS A 415 5.42 -3.02 -28.09
C HIS A 415 6.77 -3.50 -27.60
N GLN A 416 6.81 -4.79 -27.25
CA GLN A 416 7.90 -5.50 -26.57
C GLN A 416 9.21 -5.37 -27.36
N ASP A 417 9.91 -4.26 -27.17
CA ASP A 417 11.35 -4.24 -27.39
C ASP A 417 11.95 -4.86 -26.12
N THR A 418 12.02 -6.19 -26.12
CA THR A 418 12.29 -7.05 -24.95
C THR A 418 13.54 -6.57 -24.20
N ASP A 419 14.58 -6.14 -24.91
CA ASP A 419 15.86 -5.73 -24.32
C ASP A 419 15.73 -4.46 -23.46
N VAL A 420 14.90 -3.49 -23.86
CA VAL A 420 14.71 -2.23 -23.10
C VAL A 420 13.87 -2.49 -21.85
N TYR A 421 12.86 -3.35 -21.98
CA TYR A 421 12.02 -3.78 -20.86
C TYR A 421 12.84 -4.56 -19.83
N ASP A 422 13.64 -5.52 -20.28
CA ASP A 422 14.50 -6.35 -19.42
C ASP A 422 15.54 -5.48 -18.71
N GLN A 423 16.19 -4.54 -19.41
CA GLN A 423 17.13 -3.62 -18.78
C GLN A 423 16.47 -2.71 -17.73
N ALA A 424 15.25 -2.24 -17.98
CA ALA A 424 14.50 -1.44 -17.01
C ALA A 424 14.12 -2.28 -15.78
N LEU A 425 13.71 -3.53 -15.99
CA LEU A 425 13.37 -4.46 -14.92
C LEU A 425 14.61 -4.81 -14.07
N ASP A 426 15.74 -5.12 -14.69
CA ASP A 426 17.01 -5.37 -14.02
C ASP A 426 17.45 -4.17 -13.16
N GLY A 427 17.25 -2.95 -13.66
CA GLY A 427 17.49 -1.72 -12.90
C GLY A 427 16.62 -1.62 -11.64
N LEU A 428 15.34 -1.98 -11.73
CA LEU A 428 14.44 -2.01 -10.57
C LEU A 428 14.81 -3.11 -9.58
N ILE A 429 15.21 -4.29 -10.07
CA ILE A 429 15.67 -5.40 -9.22
C ILE A 429 16.93 -5.00 -8.46
N ALA A 430 17.90 -4.38 -9.12
CA ALA A 430 19.12 -3.88 -8.48
C ALA A 430 18.80 -2.82 -7.41
N GLU A 431 17.79 -1.96 -7.64
CA GLU A 431 17.32 -0.99 -6.66
C GLU A 431 16.73 -1.70 -5.42
N VAL A 432 15.87 -2.70 -5.60
CA VAL A 432 15.33 -3.52 -4.50
C VAL A 432 16.43 -4.24 -3.72
N GLN A 433 17.38 -4.87 -4.41
CA GLN A 433 18.49 -5.58 -3.78
C GLN A 433 19.37 -4.64 -2.96
N THR A 434 19.69 -3.46 -3.48
CA THR A 434 20.44 -2.42 -2.76
C THR A 434 19.69 -1.99 -1.50
N ILE A 435 18.39 -1.71 -1.65
CA ILE A 435 17.51 -1.36 -0.54
C ILE A 435 17.54 -2.45 0.55
N MET A 436 17.43 -3.72 0.16
CA MET A 436 17.42 -4.84 1.10
C MET A 436 18.79 -5.06 1.77
N SER A 437 19.90 -4.92 1.04
CA SER A 437 21.25 -5.06 1.59
C SER A 437 21.55 -4.01 2.65
N ASP A 438 21.07 -2.77 2.44
CA ASP A 438 21.26 -1.68 3.38
C ASP A 438 20.51 -1.93 4.71
N TRP A 439 19.48 -2.80 4.72
CA TRP A 439 18.55 -2.94 5.85
C TRP A 439 18.67 -4.24 6.65
N ASN A 440 19.44 -5.22 6.16
CA ASN A 440 19.39 -6.62 6.62
C ASN A 440 19.90 -6.90 8.06
N ALA A 441 20.21 -5.89 8.86
CA ALA A 441 20.74 -6.08 10.23
C ALA A 441 19.75 -5.76 11.37
N SER A 442 18.65 -5.02 11.13
CA SER A 442 17.79 -4.49 12.22
C SER A 442 16.34 -4.97 12.24
N LEU A 443 15.85 -5.55 11.13
CA LEU A 443 14.41 -5.74 10.88
C LEU A 443 13.80 -7.04 11.46
N MET A 444 14.62 -7.99 11.90
CA MET A 444 14.18 -9.31 12.38
C MET A 444 13.80 -9.33 13.88
N THR A 445 13.37 -8.21 14.45
CA THR A 445 12.92 -8.16 15.85
C THR A 445 11.40 -8.03 15.96
N SER A 446 10.82 -8.77 16.92
CA SER A 446 9.38 -8.91 17.15
C SER A 446 8.60 -7.59 17.37
N VAL A 447 9.31 -6.50 17.65
CA VAL A 447 8.76 -5.18 17.98
C VAL A 447 8.11 -4.49 16.78
N LEU A 448 8.57 -4.76 15.55
CA LEU A 448 7.98 -4.17 14.34
C LEU A 448 6.51 -4.58 14.13
N HIS A 449 6.12 -5.78 14.58
CA HIS A 449 4.80 -6.35 14.36
C HIS A 449 3.70 -5.69 15.21
N ALA A 450 4.08 -5.15 16.37
CA ALA A 450 3.15 -4.51 17.30
C ALA A 450 2.62 -3.15 16.81
N TYR A 451 3.43 -2.38 16.06
CA TYR A 451 3.11 -0.98 15.75
C TYR A 451 2.17 -0.79 14.56
N TRP A 452 2.04 -1.79 13.69
CA TRP A 452 1.25 -1.65 12.45
C TRP A 452 0.14 -2.70 12.30
N GLY A 453 -0.02 -3.63 13.26
CA GLY A 453 -1.07 -4.66 13.19
C GLY A 453 -0.98 -5.53 11.94
N ILE A 454 0.21 -5.63 11.34
CA ILE A 454 0.49 -6.42 10.15
C ILE A 454 0.81 -7.82 10.64
N SER A 455 -0.11 -8.77 10.43
CA SER A 455 0.24 -10.18 10.59
C SER A 455 1.42 -10.53 9.68
N LEU A 456 2.33 -11.36 10.20
CA LEU A 456 3.41 -11.99 9.42
C LEU A 456 2.92 -12.95 8.32
N ILE A 457 1.60 -13.15 8.25
CA ILE A 457 0.94 -14.13 7.38
C ILE A 457 -0.18 -13.39 6.62
N LEU A 458 0.22 -12.44 5.75
CA LEU A 458 -0.72 -11.84 4.80
C LEU A 458 -0.61 -12.53 3.46
N MET A 459 -1.75 -12.82 2.82
CA MET A 459 -1.83 -13.51 1.52
C MET A 459 -0.82 -13.03 0.46
N HIS A 460 -0.57 -11.72 0.37
CA HIS A 460 0.36 -11.18 -0.61
C HIS A 460 1.84 -11.53 -0.34
N GLN A 461 2.19 -11.84 0.91
CA GLN A 461 3.53 -12.28 1.31
C GLN A 461 3.82 -13.73 0.87
N PHE A 462 2.80 -14.48 0.43
CA PHE A 462 2.95 -15.83 -0.10
C PHE A 462 3.22 -15.87 -1.61
N ILE A 463 3.14 -14.73 -2.31
CA ILE A 463 3.46 -14.67 -3.75
C ILE A 463 4.90 -15.11 -4.02
N PRO A 464 5.93 -14.60 -3.31
CA PRO A 464 7.30 -15.08 -3.47
C PRO A 464 7.45 -16.57 -3.19
N PHE A 465 6.70 -17.11 -2.22
CA PHE A 465 6.69 -18.55 -1.95
C PHE A 465 6.15 -19.35 -3.13
N PHE A 466 5.04 -18.93 -3.75
CA PHE A 466 4.53 -19.61 -4.94
C PHE A 466 5.49 -19.55 -6.13
N ILE A 467 6.17 -18.41 -6.32
CA ILE A 467 7.19 -18.24 -7.35
C ILE A 467 8.35 -19.20 -7.10
N LEU A 468 8.86 -19.24 -5.87
CA LEU A 468 9.95 -20.13 -5.46
C LEU A 468 9.58 -21.60 -5.67
N CYS A 469 8.38 -22.02 -5.24
CA CYS A 469 7.90 -23.37 -5.47
C CYS A 469 7.78 -23.69 -6.97
N ALA A 470 7.26 -22.77 -7.78
CA ALA A 470 7.16 -22.97 -9.23
C ALA A 470 8.54 -23.12 -9.89
N GLU A 471 9.53 -22.35 -9.44
CA GLU A 471 10.92 -22.44 -9.92
C GLU A 471 11.58 -23.76 -9.53
N ILE A 472 11.44 -24.19 -8.27
CA ILE A 472 11.93 -25.50 -7.81
C ILE A 472 11.32 -26.62 -8.66
N ILE A 473 9.99 -26.60 -8.83
CA ILE A 473 9.26 -27.66 -9.54
C ILE A 473 9.59 -27.65 -11.05
N GLY A 474 9.89 -26.49 -11.62
CA GLY A 474 10.27 -26.31 -13.02
C GLY A 474 11.76 -26.50 -13.31
N SER A 475 12.63 -26.52 -12.30
CA SER A 475 14.08 -26.58 -12.48
C SER A 475 14.57 -28.00 -12.79
N HIS A 476 15.57 -28.10 -13.68
CA HIS A 476 16.32 -29.33 -13.95
C HIS A 476 17.70 -29.36 -13.26
N ARG A 477 18.04 -28.33 -12.48
CA ARG A 477 19.35 -28.16 -11.83
C ARG A 477 19.23 -28.28 -10.30
N TYR A 478 19.18 -29.52 -9.83
CA TYR A 478 18.95 -29.87 -8.43
C TYR A 478 20.07 -29.48 -7.46
N ASN A 479 21.30 -29.29 -7.95
CA ASN A 479 22.47 -29.05 -7.10
C ASN A 479 22.60 -27.61 -6.58
N GLU A 480 21.70 -26.70 -6.98
CA GLU A 480 21.72 -25.27 -6.62
C GLU A 480 20.48 -24.85 -5.79
N LEU A 481 19.61 -25.79 -5.39
CA LEU A 481 18.29 -25.50 -4.78
C LEU A 481 18.19 -25.81 -3.27
N GLU A 482 19.30 -26.18 -2.60
CA GLU A 482 19.26 -26.61 -1.19
C GLU A 482 18.71 -25.51 -0.26
N ASP A 483 19.18 -24.27 -0.43
CA ASP A 483 18.70 -23.11 0.34
C ASP A 483 17.22 -22.81 0.06
N ASP A 484 16.77 -23.00 -1.18
CA ASP A 484 15.38 -22.78 -1.58
C ASP A 484 14.44 -23.81 -0.94
N PHE A 485 14.85 -25.08 -0.87
CA PHE A 485 14.10 -26.13 -0.16
C PHE A 485 14.02 -25.87 1.34
N VAL A 486 15.09 -25.36 1.95
CA VAL A 486 15.11 -24.96 3.36
C VAL A 486 14.12 -23.83 3.60
N LEU A 487 14.07 -22.83 2.73
CA LEU A 487 13.16 -21.70 2.84
C LEU A 487 11.69 -22.10 2.70
N VAL A 488 11.38 -22.94 1.70
CA VAL A 488 10.03 -23.49 1.47
C VAL A 488 9.57 -24.32 2.68
N SER A 489 10.45 -25.16 3.23
CA SER A 489 10.13 -25.98 4.40
C SER A 489 9.94 -25.13 5.66
N TRP A 490 10.81 -24.15 5.89
CA TRP A 490 10.69 -23.21 7.01
C TRP A 490 9.37 -22.45 6.98
N LEU A 491 8.96 -21.93 5.81
CA LEU A 491 7.70 -21.20 5.70
C LEU A 491 6.50 -22.11 5.96
N ASN A 492 6.53 -23.35 5.46
CA ASN A 492 5.49 -24.33 5.75
C ASN A 492 5.35 -24.55 7.26
N ASP A 493 6.46 -24.85 7.95
CA ASP A 493 6.46 -25.12 9.39
C ASP A 493 6.00 -23.91 10.20
N PHE A 494 6.39 -22.70 9.78
CA PHE A 494 5.95 -21.45 10.39
C PHE A 494 4.44 -21.26 10.28
N VAL A 495 3.86 -21.48 9.10
CA VAL A 495 2.42 -21.32 8.87
C VAL A 495 1.62 -22.43 9.53
N ASP A 496 2.08 -23.68 9.46
CA ASP A 496 1.45 -24.83 10.13
C ASP A 496 1.35 -24.58 11.63
N LYS A 497 2.46 -24.12 12.25
CA LYS A 497 2.48 -23.76 13.67
C LYS A 497 1.55 -22.60 14.00
N ALA A 498 1.50 -21.57 13.16
CA ALA A 498 0.58 -20.46 13.37
C ALA A 498 -0.90 -20.90 13.28
N ALA A 499 -1.22 -21.83 12.38
CA ALA A 499 -2.57 -22.34 12.17
C ALA A 499 -3.10 -23.23 13.32
N GLU A 500 -2.25 -23.71 14.23
CA GLU A 500 -2.66 -24.46 15.42
C GLU A 500 -3.56 -23.61 16.33
N GLU A 501 -3.18 -22.35 16.55
CA GLU A 501 -3.94 -21.40 17.38
C GLU A 501 -4.87 -20.51 16.55
N ARG A 502 -4.70 -20.49 15.22
CA ARG A 502 -5.40 -19.60 14.29
C ARG A 502 -6.13 -20.39 13.21
N PRO A 503 -7.35 -20.89 13.47
CA PRO A 503 -8.09 -21.72 12.52
C PRO A 503 -8.34 -21.05 11.16
N GLU A 504 -8.41 -19.72 11.12
CA GLU A 504 -8.54 -18.93 9.89
C GLU A 504 -7.34 -19.04 8.95
N LEU A 505 -6.15 -19.42 9.47
CA LEU A 505 -4.94 -19.61 8.65
C LEU A 505 -4.81 -21.02 8.08
N ARG A 506 -5.68 -21.97 8.48
CA ARG A 506 -5.63 -23.35 7.99
C ARG A 506 -5.69 -23.48 6.47
N PRO A 507 -6.47 -22.66 5.73
CA PRO A 507 -6.42 -22.68 4.28
C PRO A 507 -5.03 -22.37 3.72
N ILE A 508 -4.34 -21.39 4.30
CA ILE A 508 -2.97 -21.01 3.93
C ILE A 508 -2.00 -22.14 4.23
N ALA A 509 -2.13 -22.75 5.41
CA ALA A 509 -1.33 -23.90 5.83
C ALA A 509 -1.50 -25.09 4.87
N ALA A 510 -2.73 -25.41 4.48
CA ALA A 510 -3.02 -26.47 3.52
C ALA A 510 -2.36 -26.20 2.15
N ILE A 511 -2.41 -24.95 1.68
CA ILE A 511 -1.77 -24.55 0.42
C ILE A 511 -0.25 -24.63 0.51
N ALA A 512 0.34 -24.06 1.56
CA ALA A 512 1.78 -24.10 1.79
C ALA A 512 2.29 -25.55 1.82
N LYS A 513 1.58 -26.42 2.55
CA LYS A 513 1.91 -27.84 2.66
C LYS A 513 1.85 -28.57 1.34
N ALA A 514 0.80 -28.35 0.54
CA ALA A 514 0.69 -29.00 -0.76
C ALA A 514 1.80 -28.58 -1.72
N MET A 515 2.15 -27.29 -1.76
CA MET A 515 3.24 -26.78 -2.59
C MET A 515 4.60 -27.30 -2.11
N THR A 516 4.84 -27.37 -0.80
CA THR A 516 6.07 -27.93 -0.23
C THR A 516 6.23 -29.41 -0.56
N ILE A 517 5.16 -30.21 -0.47
CA ILE A 517 5.18 -31.61 -0.88
C ILE A 517 5.52 -31.74 -2.37
N ALA A 518 4.95 -30.89 -3.22
CA ALA A 518 5.25 -30.87 -4.64
C ALA A 518 6.72 -30.56 -4.94
N CYS A 519 7.32 -29.60 -4.22
CA CYS A 519 8.76 -29.34 -4.29
C CYS A 519 9.57 -30.59 -3.89
N GLN A 520 9.23 -31.24 -2.77
CA GLN A 520 9.98 -32.41 -2.26
C GLN A 520 9.91 -33.62 -3.20
N GLN A 521 8.79 -33.83 -3.90
CA GLN A 521 8.64 -34.90 -4.90
C GLN A 521 9.58 -34.74 -6.10
N VAL A 522 10.00 -33.51 -6.39
CA VAL A 522 10.97 -33.20 -7.44
C VAL A 522 12.40 -33.49 -6.96
N GLN A 523 12.70 -33.29 -5.67
CA GLN A 523 14.00 -33.62 -5.05
C GLN A 523 14.23 -35.15 -4.94
N PHE A 524 13.17 -35.91 -4.68
CA PHE A 524 13.21 -37.37 -4.54
C PHE A 524 12.13 -38.03 -5.41
N PRO A 525 12.33 -38.11 -6.74
CA PRO A 525 11.36 -38.78 -7.61
C PRO A 525 11.21 -40.24 -7.17
N ALA A 526 9.97 -40.65 -6.89
CA ALA A 526 9.67 -42.03 -6.49
C ALA A 526 10.19 -43.00 -7.57
N SER A 527 11.05 -43.94 -7.14
CA SER A 527 11.73 -44.93 -7.97
C SER A 527 10.80 -45.86 -8.73
#